data_AF-A0A7K0U1R4-F1
#
_entry.id   AF-A0A7K0U1R4-F1
#
_cell.length_a   1.000
_cell.length_b   1.000
_cell.length_c   1.000
_cell.angle_alpha   90.00
_cell.angle_beta   90.00
_cell.angle_gamma   90.00
#
_symmetry.space_group_name_H-M   'P 1'
#
loop_
_entity.id
_entity.type
_entity.pdbx_description
1 polymer ?
#
loop_
_entity_poly.entity_id
_entity_poly.type
_entity_poly.pdbx_seq_one_letter_code
_entity_poly.pdbx_strand_id
1 'polypeptide(L)'
;MSLSTEFLAPGTVTSPSRGPLRRATMYPGERDICDESVTTGPEYALPVRSRAGRPLVQHLSPGSTGLEQALEPRDDLLLERETERGVFVQTHGPFVHYQRTVTLGGEGATQVIQYRLRLPWFGWLYGPLVRRALKHRPTADRPAGLQPWWAPGDRLDQRQVLVLGLLAAASMCSTFTNTIFTQFAHKATDAFGVGSTGQGVAGAIVRAGVVIVLPFAFRADHIGRRRVMRWLVVAAPVVCSLGALAPNFPILVVTQTIGRPLGLALDLLIAVVAAEEVPRNSRAYVVSVIAMAGGIGAGLCVWMLPLAGLGTWGWRVPFAATLIWLAVAVSIRRHLPETVRFVAVHAEAPRLRTPRLSTISLIAFLTNLFLAPASFFQNRFLEQARGYSNLGVTLFTVFTAMPSGIGLLIGGALADRHGRRGIGAAGILVGSLLIQSSFMIAGAPMWGTAILGGICLGIAVPALMVYRTELFPTGNRGRAGGIVTTSSLLGGSIGLVVTGQFLDRGHSYGSVLGVLSLTQIIVALLIIRRLPESAHRELEDLNPEDLNPIRLAPGGAAGPVTG
;
A
#
# COMPACT_ATOMS: atom_id res chain seq x y z
N MET A 1 24.63 34.07 22.95
CA MET A 1 24.88 32.80 23.66
C MET A 1 24.71 31.67 22.66
N SER A 2 25.83 31.06 22.31
CA SER A 2 25.97 29.92 21.39
C SER A 2 25.58 28.64 22.15
N LEU A 3 24.58 27.91 21.66
CA LEU A 3 24.28 26.56 22.14
C LEU A 3 25.08 25.58 21.28
N SER A 4 26.13 25.01 21.88
CA SER A 4 27.00 23.99 21.30
C SER A 4 26.24 22.70 21.01
N THR A 5 26.24 22.28 19.76
CA THR A 5 25.63 21.05 19.22
C THR A 5 26.49 19.79 19.43
N GLU A 6 27.30 19.70 20.48
CA GLU A 6 28.12 18.51 20.76
C GLU A 6 27.35 17.36 21.42
N PHE A 7 26.15 17.62 21.97
CA PHE A 7 25.42 16.63 22.75
C PHE A 7 24.57 15.64 21.93
N LEU A 8 24.28 15.93 20.65
CA LEU A 8 23.36 15.12 19.81
C LEU A 8 24.06 14.32 18.70
N ALA A 9 25.29 14.67 18.30
CA ALA A 9 26.09 13.94 17.31
C ALA A 9 27.58 14.34 17.40
N PRO A 10 28.49 13.49 17.93
CA PRO A 10 29.91 13.78 17.91
C PRO A 10 30.44 13.78 16.46
N GLY A 11 31.00 14.91 15.99
CA GLY A 11 31.72 15.00 14.71
C GLY A 11 31.01 15.67 13.53
N THR A 12 29.91 16.40 13.75
CA THR A 12 29.22 17.17 12.69
C THR A 12 29.32 18.69 12.90
N VAL A 13 29.71 19.43 11.86
CA VAL A 13 29.75 20.91 11.86
C VAL A 13 28.64 21.46 10.95
N THR A 14 27.88 22.44 11.43
CA THR A 14 26.87 23.18 10.64
C THR A 14 27.33 24.61 10.38
N SER A 15 27.33 25.03 9.11
CA SER A 15 27.57 26.43 8.72
C SER A 15 26.28 27.08 8.18
N PRO A 16 25.85 28.25 8.67
CA PRO A 16 24.64 28.92 8.18
C PRO A 16 24.91 29.68 6.87
N SER A 17 24.21 29.33 5.79
CA SER A 17 24.23 30.12 4.54
C SER A 17 23.33 31.37 4.66
N ARG A 18 23.86 32.55 4.32
CA ARG A 18 23.06 33.79 4.23
C ARG A 18 22.29 33.83 2.90
N GLY A 19 20.97 33.69 2.98
CA GLY A 19 19.99 33.84 1.90
C GLY A 19 18.56 33.83 2.47
N PRO A 20 17.53 34.28 1.72
CA PRO A 20 16.19 34.55 2.27
C PRO A 20 15.45 33.29 2.78
N LEU A 21 15.92 32.10 2.40
CA LEU A 21 15.45 30.83 2.94
C LEU A 21 16.55 30.22 3.81
N ARG A 22 16.46 30.42 5.13
CA ARG A 22 17.37 29.83 6.12
C ARG A 22 17.26 28.29 6.09
N ARG A 23 18.09 27.61 5.32
CA ARG A 23 18.32 26.15 5.42
C ARG A 23 19.68 25.90 6.08
N ALA A 24 19.72 24.97 7.04
CA ALA A 24 20.96 24.46 7.61
C ALA A 24 21.33 23.16 6.88
N THR A 25 22.55 23.10 6.36
CA THR A 25 23.10 21.91 5.68
C THR A 25 24.12 21.26 6.61
N MET A 26 23.97 19.96 6.91
CA MET A 26 24.94 19.18 7.69
C MET A 26 25.97 18.55 6.75
N TYR A 27 27.25 18.61 7.13
CA TYR A 27 28.34 17.86 6.51
C TYR A 27 28.88 16.81 7.49
N PRO A 28 29.19 15.58 7.03
CA PRO A 28 30.01 14.66 7.80
C PRO A 28 31.45 15.19 7.85
N GLY A 29 32.04 15.28 9.05
CA GLY A 29 33.43 15.70 9.22
C GLY A 29 34.41 14.67 8.63
N GLU A 30 35.40 15.14 7.89
CA GLU A 30 36.51 14.34 7.36
C GLU A 30 37.24 13.62 8.51
N ARG A 31 37.28 12.30 8.45
CA ARG A 31 38.31 11.50 9.12
C ARG A 31 38.99 10.62 8.08
N ASP A 32 40.30 10.75 8.03
CA ASP A 32 41.22 9.90 7.29
C ASP A 32 40.91 8.41 7.52
N ILE A 33 40.64 7.69 6.43
CA ILE A 33 40.69 6.22 6.39
C ILE A 33 41.70 5.86 5.30
N CYS A 34 42.98 5.95 5.67
CA CYS A 34 44.01 5.10 5.10
C CYS A 34 43.99 3.81 5.92
N ASP A 35 43.49 2.71 5.38
CA ASP A 35 44.18 1.42 5.50
C ASP A 35 43.61 0.35 4.56
N GLU A 36 44.54 -0.37 3.94
CA GLU A 36 44.32 -1.46 2.99
C GLU A 36 43.79 -2.73 3.65
N SER A 37 42.88 -3.44 2.96
CA SER A 37 42.94 -4.91 2.83
C SER A 37 41.83 -5.40 1.90
N VAL A 38 42.16 -5.44 0.61
CA VAL A 38 41.37 -6.13 -0.41
C VAL A 38 41.57 -7.64 -0.23
N THR A 39 40.68 -8.30 0.52
CA THR A 39 40.59 -9.77 0.50
C THR A 39 39.75 -10.22 -0.70
N THR A 40 40.44 -10.83 -1.66
CA THR A 40 39.92 -11.56 -2.81
C THR A 40 39.13 -12.80 -2.37
N GLY A 41 37.81 -12.80 -2.61
CA GLY A 41 36.95 -13.98 -2.52
C GLY A 41 36.67 -14.56 -3.91
N PRO A 42 36.46 -15.89 -4.06
CA PRO A 42 36.68 -16.60 -5.31
C PRO A 42 35.60 -16.33 -6.37
N GLU A 43 36.09 -16.18 -7.60
CA GLU A 43 35.35 -16.11 -8.86
C GLU A 43 34.48 -17.35 -9.10
N TYR A 44 33.23 -17.33 -8.67
CA TYR A 44 32.17 -18.14 -9.30
C TYR A 44 30.88 -17.32 -9.39
N ALA A 45 30.88 -16.31 -10.26
CA ALA A 45 29.67 -15.68 -10.75
C ALA A 45 29.66 -15.77 -12.27
N LEU A 46 28.98 -16.79 -12.80
CA LEU A 46 28.61 -16.85 -14.21
C LEU A 46 28.02 -15.50 -14.62
N PRO A 47 28.53 -14.83 -15.68
CA PRO A 47 27.97 -13.58 -16.13
C PRO A 47 26.61 -13.90 -16.77
N VAL A 48 25.55 -13.75 -15.99
CA VAL A 48 24.19 -13.68 -16.53
C VAL A 48 24.13 -12.43 -17.39
N ARG A 49 24.38 -12.59 -18.69
CA ARG A 49 24.15 -11.60 -19.75
C ARG A 49 22.65 -11.27 -19.78
N SER A 50 22.16 -10.44 -18.86
CA SER A 50 20.88 -9.77 -19.03
C SER A 50 21.14 -8.51 -19.87
N ARG A 51 20.57 -8.44 -21.08
CA ARG A 51 20.60 -7.29 -22.01
C ARG A 51 20.90 -5.96 -21.29
N ALA A 52 22.12 -5.45 -21.43
CA ALA A 52 22.36 -4.04 -21.23
C ALA A 52 21.42 -3.29 -22.18
N GLY A 53 20.59 -2.38 -21.66
CA GLY A 53 19.74 -1.56 -22.52
C GLY A 53 20.62 -0.83 -23.54
N ARG A 54 20.17 -0.74 -24.79
CA ARG A 54 20.88 0.04 -25.82
C ARG A 54 21.21 1.44 -25.25
N PRO A 55 22.45 1.93 -25.41
CA PRO A 55 22.82 3.26 -24.91
C PRO A 55 21.89 4.32 -25.51
N LEU A 56 21.51 5.31 -24.71
CA LEU A 56 20.75 6.46 -25.19
C LEU A 56 21.75 7.46 -25.78
N VAL A 57 21.74 7.60 -27.10
CA VAL A 57 22.57 8.56 -27.84
C VAL A 57 21.72 9.77 -28.21
N GLN A 58 22.24 10.97 -27.96
CA GLN A 58 21.62 12.24 -28.35
C GLN A 58 22.67 13.13 -29.01
N HIS A 59 22.29 13.74 -30.14
CA HIS A 59 23.08 14.78 -30.79
C HIS A 59 22.51 16.13 -30.40
N LEU A 60 23.35 17.00 -29.86
CA LEU A 60 23.02 18.32 -29.36
C LEU A 60 23.59 19.36 -30.33
N SER A 61 22.73 20.19 -30.89
CA SER A 61 23.13 21.25 -31.82
C SER A 61 23.94 22.35 -31.10
N PRO A 62 24.86 23.03 -31.80
CA PRO A 62 25.61 24.16 -31.26
C PRO A 62 24.68 25.29 -30.78
N GLY A 63 24.99 25.92 -29.65
CA GLY A 63 24.22 27.05 -29.11
C GLY A 63 22.82 26.69 -28.59
N SER A 64 22.45 25.41 -28.54
CA SER A 64 21.20 25.00 -27.89
C SER A 64 21.35 25.06 -26.37
N THR A 65 20.28 25.44 -25.66
CA THR A 65 20.20 25.36 -24.19
C THR A 65 20.46 23.95 -23.68
N GLY A 66 20.24 22.93 -24.52
CA GLY A 66 20.55 21.53 -24.22
C GLY A 66 22.05 21.20 -24.20
N LEU A 67 22.89 21.95 -24.93
CA LEU A 67 24.34 21.77 -24.95
C LEU A 67 24.98 22.28 -23.64
N GLU A 68 24.62 23.49 -23.21
CA GLU A 68 25.09 24.07 -21.94
C GLU A 68 24.66 23.19 -20.76
N GLN A 69 23.39 22.78 -20.75
CA GLN A 69 22.87 21.83 -19.77
C GLN A 69 23.54 20.46 -19.83
N ALA A 70 24.04 20.00 -20.97
CA ALA A 70 24.72 18.70 -21.05
C ALA A 70 26.09 18.73 -20.36
N LEU A 71 26.73 19.88 -20.20
CA LEU A 71 28.03 20.00 -19.53
C LEU A 71 27.90 20.11 -18.01
N GLU A 72 26.70 20.29 -17.47
CA GLU A 72 26.47 20.37 -16.02
C GLU A 72 26.06 19.02 -15.41
N PRO A 73 26.45 18.72 -14.16
CA PRO A 73 25.95 17.56 -13.44
C PRO A 73 24.44 17.66 -13.24
N ARG A 74 23.75 16.54 -13.37
CA ARG A 74 22.30 16.44 -13.19
C ARG A 74 21.91 16.28 -11.72
N ASP A 75 20.84 16.97 -11.32
CA ASP A 75 20.27 16.87 -9.96
C ASP A 75 18.74 16.76 -10.00
N ASP A 76 18.25 15.63 -10.53
CA ASP A 76 16.83 15.28 -10.58
C ASP A 76 16.59 13.84 -10.09
N LEU A 77 16.19 12.91 -10.96
CA LEU A 77 16.00 11.49 -10.67
C LEU A 77 17.27 10.84 -10.09
N LEU A 78 18.44 11.36 -10.47
CA LEU A 78 19.72 11.01 -9.87
C LEU A 78 20.53 12.28 -9.57
N LEU A 79 21.48 12.13 -8.65
CA LEU A 79 22.55 13.09 -8.43
C LEU A 79 23.80 12.61 -9.16
N GLU A 80 24.25 13.39 -10.13
CA GLU A 80 25.50 13.14 -10.83
C GLU A 80 26.68 13.84 -10.17
N ARG A 81 27.85 13.22 -10.31
CA ARG A 81 29.13 13.87 -10.07
C ARG A 81 29.99 13.71 -11.31
N GLU A 82 30.67 14.79 -11.68
CA GLU A 82 31.69 14.75 -12.73
C GLU A 82 32.95 14.08 -12.17
N THR A 83 33.46 13.09 -12.91
CA THR A 83 34.68 12.34 -12.55
C THR A 83 35.85 12.77 -13.40
N GLU A 84 35.61 12.84 -14.71
CA GLU A 84 36.52 13.39 -15.70
C GLU A 84 35.74 14.39 -16.56
N ARG A 85 36.44 15.27 -17.27
CA ARG A 85 35.81 16.31 -18.08
C ARG A 85 34.83 15.70 -19.09
N GLY A 86 33.54 15.96 -18.92
CA GLY A 86 32.47 15.40 -19.77
C GLY A 86 32.04 13.96 -19.44
N VAL A 87 32.54 13.35 -18.35
CA VAL A 87 32.13 12.04 -17.85
C VAL A 87 31.46 12.17 -16.48
N PHE A 88 30.18 11.83 -16.44
CA PHE A 88 29.32 11.93 -15.26
C PHE A 88 28.90 10.55 -14.79
N VAL A 89 29.01 10.31 -13.49
CA VAL A 89 28.58 9.07 -12.83
C VAL A 89 27.53 9.36 -11.76
N GLN A 90 26.71 8.36 -11.44
CA GLN A 90 25.73 8.50 -10.37
C GLN A 90 26.42 8.49 -9.01
N THR A 91 26.17 9.52 -8.19
CA THR A 91 26.50 9.56 -6.77
C THR A 91 25.36 8.99 -5.93
N HIS A 92 24.13 9.39 -6.23
CA HIS A 92 22.91 8.94 -5.53
C HIS A 92 21.79 8.74 -6.54
N GLY A 93 21.07 7.63 -6.49
CA GLY A 93 19.98 7.37 -7.42
C GLY A 93 19.64 5.90 -7.66
N PRO A 94 18.69 5.65 -8.58
CA PRO A 94 18.03 4.36 -8.70
C PRO A 94 18.81 3.33 -9.53
N PHE A 95 19.92 3.73 -10.18
CA PHE A 95 20.62 2.90 -11.15
C PHE A 95 21.69 2.02 -10.48
N VAL A 96 21.83 0.79 -10.97
CA VAL A 96 22.94 -0.13 -10.63
C VAL A 96 24.25 0.32 -11.26
N HIS A 97 24.13 0.78 -12.51
CA HIS A 97 25.22 1.32 -13.27
C HIS A 97 24.63 2.50 -14.03
N TYR A 98 25.32 3.64 -13.97
CA TYR A 98 24.96 4.84 -14.70
C TYR A 98 26.25 5.57 -15.05
N GLN A 99 26.42 5.83 -16.33
CA GLN A 99 27.50 6.63 -16.86
C GLN A 99 26.98 7.45 -18.03
N ARG A 100 27.30 8.73 -18.01
CA ARG A 100 26.96 9.66 -19.07
C ARG A 100 28.25 10.29 -19.58
N THR A 101 28.49 10.17 -20.87
CA THR A 101 29.65 10.75 -21.54
C THR A 101 29.17 11.78 -22.55
N VAL A 102 29.78 12.96 -22.52
CA VAL A 102 29.52 14.07 -23.44
C VAL A 102 30.80 14.34 -24.21
N THR A 103 30.78 14.03 -25.50
CA THR A 103 31.89 14.29 -26.41
C THR A 103 31.56 15.53 -27.24
N LEU A 104 32.35 16.58 -27.08
CA LEU A 104 32.27 17.78 -27.93
C LEU A 104 32.86 17.45 -29.30
N GLY A 105 32.17 17.84 -30.37
CA GLY A 105 32.63 17.74 -31.76
C GLY A 105 32.56 19.10 -32.46
N GLY A 106 33.14 19.21 -33.65
CA GLY A 106 33.19 20.47 -34.40
C GLY A 106 31.81 21.06 -34.78
N GLU A 107 30.76 20.23 -34.81
CA GLU A 107 29.38 20.62 -35.16
C GLU A 107 28.38 20.47 -34.00
N GLY A 108 28.83 20.34 -32.74
CA GLY A 108 27.93 20.23 -31.58
C GLY A 108 28.47 19.31 -30.47
N ALA A 109 27.59 18.64 -29.73
CA ALA A 109 27.98 17.58 -28.79
C ALA A 109 27.18 16.30 -29.01
N THR A 110 27.84 15.17 -28.78
CA THR A 110 27.17 13.87 -28.68
C THR A 110 27.16 13.44 -27.23
N GLN A 111 25.96 13.20 -26.71
CA GLN A 111 25.72 12.70 -25.36
C GLN A 111 25.34 11.21 -25.43
N VAL A 112 26.07 10.37 -24.72
CA VAL A 112 25.81 8.94 -24.59
C VAL A 112 25.50 8.63 -23.13
N ILE A 113 24.31 8.09 -22.86
CA ILE A 113 23.90 7.66 -21.52
C ILE A 113 23.78 6.14 -21.49
N GLN A 114 24.61 5.51 -20.67
CA GLN A 114 24.56 4.10 -20.35
C GLN A 114 23.99 3.93 -18.95
N TYR A 115 22.92 3.15 -18.81
CA TYR A 115 22.31 2.94 -17.50
C TYR A 115 21.69 1.55 -17.37
N ARG A 116 21.65 1.05 -16.14
CA ARG A 116 21.00 -0.20 -15.78
C ARG A 116 20.12 0.01 -14.55
N LEU A 117 18.81 -0.11 -14.74
CA LEU A 117 17.82 -0.04 -13.66
C LEU A 117 17.43 -1.47 -13.23
N ARG A 118 17.48 -1.76 -11.93
CA ARG A 118 17.07 -3.07 -11.38
C ARG A 118 15.69 -2.97 -10.75
N LEU A 119 14.66 -2.95 -11.59
CA LEU A 119 13.26 -2.95 -11.17
C LEU A 119 12.57 -4.25 -11.63
N PRO A 120 12.43 -5.26 -10.76
CA PRO A 120 11.78 -6.52 -11.13
C PRO A 120 10.27 -6.30 -11.35
N TRP A 121 9.66 -7.10 -12.24
CA TRP A 121 8.22 -7.10 -12.59
C TRP A 121 7.69 -5.85 -13.31
N PHE A 122 8.15 -4.66 -12.94
CA PHE A 122 7.61 -3.38 -13.40
C PHE A 122 8.59 -2.57 -14.27
N GLY A 123 9.73 -3.15 -14.65
CA GLY A 123 10.72 -2.50 -15.52
C GLY A 123 10.15 -2.11 -16.89
N TRP A 124 9.15 -2.83 -17.40
CA TRP A 124 8.47 -2.50 -18.67
C TRP A 124 7.60 -1.23 -18.56
N LEU A 125 7.04 -0.96 -17.37
CA LEU A 125 6.18 0.19 -17.12
C LEU A 125 7.00 1.45 -16.84
N TYR A 126 7.98 1.36 -15.95
CA TYR A 126 8.82 2.50 -15.57
C TYR A 126 10.01 2.74 -16.52
N GLY A 127 10.47 1.73 -17.25
CA GLY A 127 11.60 1.84 -18.18
C GLY A 127 11.42 2.95 -19.21
N PRO A 128 10.28 3.04 -19.92
CA PRO A 128 9.99 4.14 -20.85
C PRO A 128 9.93 5.51 -20.18
N LEU A 129 9.34 5.60 -18.98
CA LEU A 129 9.25 6.85 -18.20
C LEU A 129 10.64 7.34 -17.79
N VAL A 130 11.48 6.44 -17.28
CA VAL A 130 12.88 6.71 -16.92
C VAL A 130 13.67 7.10 -18.16
N ARG A 131 13.53 6.38 -19.28
CA ARG A 131 14.21 6.72 -20.54
C ARG A 131 13.81 8.10 -21.05
N ARG A 132 12.52 8.46 -20.95
CA ARG A 132 12.01 9.79 -21.33
C ARG A 132 12.51 10.88 -20.41
N ALA A 133 12.56 10.63 -19.10
CA ALA A 133 13.16 11.56 -18.15
C ALA A 133 14.65 11.74 -18.41
N LEU A 134 15.40 10.65 -18.64
CA LEU A 134 16.81 10.74 -19.00
C LEU A 134 17.03 11.52 -20.30
N LYS A 135 16.12 11.36 -21.27
CA LYS A 135 16.17 12.08 -22.56
C LYS A 135 15.91 13.57 -22.42
N HIS A 136 14.93 13.97 -21.61
CA HIS A 136 14.51 15.35 -21.47
C HIS A 136 14.90 15.90 -20.11
N ARG A 137 15.91 16.78 -20.07
CA ARG A 137 16.27 17.50 -18.86
C ARG A 137 15.21 18.59 -18.59
N PRO A 138 14.78 18.77 -17.33
CA PRO A 138 13.97 19.93 -16.98
C PRO A 138 14.73 21.22 -17.32
N THR A 139 14.03 22.24 -17.83
CA THR A 139 14.60 23.55 -18.18
C THR A 139 15.37 24.17 -17.01
N ALA A 140 16.41 24.96 -17.31
CA ALA A 140 17.29 25.60 -16.31
C ALA A 140 16.56 26.39 -15.21
N ASP A 141 15.33 26.87 -15.48
CA ASP A 141 14.50 27.59 -14.52
C ASP A 141 13.87 26.72 -13.42
N ARG A 142 14.02 25.39 -13.47
CA ARG A 142 13.49 24.52 -12.41
C ARG A 142 14.47 24.38 -11.24
N PRO A 143 13.99 24.50 -9.99
CA PRO A 143 14.85 24.39 -8.81
C PRO A 143 15.52 23.00 -8.75
N ALA A 144 16.81 22.99 -8.40
CA ALA A 144 17.60 21.78 -8.20
C ALA A 144 16.93 20.82 -7.20
N GLY A 145 16.92 19.52 -7.53
CA GLY A 145 16.30 18.47 -6.72
C GLY A 145 14.82 18.21 -6.99
N LEU A 146 14.16 18.94 -7.90
CA LEU A 146 12.76 18.70 -8.26
C LEU A 146 12.61 17.38 -9.05
N GLN A 147 11.89 16.43 -8.46
CA GLN A 147 11.64 15.13 -9.06
C GLN A 147 10.59 15.21 -10.19
N PRO A 148 10.63 14.29 -11.18
CA PRO A 148 9.55 14.14 -12.16
C PRO A 148 8.19 13.91 -11.49
N TRP A 149 7.10 14.38 -12.11
CA TRP A 149 5.74 14.27 -11.57
C TRP A 149 5.28 12.84 -11.21
N TRP A 150 5.86 11.83 -11.87
CA TRP A 150 5.54 10.41 -11.65
C TRP A 150 6.47 9.75 -10.62
N ALA A 151 7.54 10.41 -10.19
CA ALA A 151 8.53 9.91 -9.25
C ALA A 151 8.21 10.42 -7.82
N PRO A 152 8.65 9.70 -6.77
CA PRO A 152 8.53 10.19 -5.40
C PRO A 152 9.29 11.51 -5.20
N GLY A 153 8.92 12.29 -4.18
CA GLY A 153 9.56 13.58 -3.90
C GLY A 153 11.03 13.46 -3.45
N ASP A 154 11.43 12.32 -2.88
CA ASP A 154 12.82 12.04 -2.52
C ASP A 154 13.49 11.14 -3.57
N ARG A 155 14.80 11.32 -3.76
CA ARG A 155 15.60 10.46 -4.64
C ARG A 155 15.78 9.08 -4.00
N LEU A 156 15.22 8.06 -4.65
CA LEU A 156 15.35 6.68 -4.19
C LEU A 156 16.64 6.04 -4.67
N ASP A 157 17.24 5.25 -3.79
CA ASP A 157 18.41 4.43 -4.10
C ASP A 157 18.05 3.17 -4.89
N GLN A 158 19.05 2.59 -5.55
CA GLN A 158 18.97 1.29 -6.21
C GLN A 158 18.29 0.22 -5.33
N ARG A 159 18.65 0.18 -4.04
CA ARG A 159 18.07 -0.76 -3.06
C ARG A 159 16.58 -0.50 -2.86
N GLN A 160 16.19 0.76 -2.63
CA GLN A 160 14.81 1.14 -2.36
C GLN A 160 13.91 0.85 -3.55
N VAL A 161 14.39 1.12 -4.77
CA VAL A 161 13.67 0.80 -6.02
C VAL A 161 13.50 -0.71 -6.20
N LEU A 162 14.54 -1.51 -5.90
CA LEU A 162 14.45 -2.98 -5.94
C LEU A 162 13.41 -3.49 -4.94
N VAL A 163 13.48 -3.04 -3.68
CA VAL A 163 12.55 -3.44 -2.62
C VAL A 163 11.13 -3.04 -2.98
N LEU A 164 10.91 -1.81 -3.46
CA LEU A 164 9.60 -1.33 -3.90
C LEU A 164 8.99 -2.22 -4.97
N GLY A 165 9.77 -2.60 -5.99
CA GLY A 165 9.30 -3.51 -7.05
C GLY A 165 8.94 -4.90 -6.53
N LEU A 166 9.69 -5.43 -5.55
CA LEU A 166 9.39 -6.71 -4.92
C LEU A 166 8.12 -6.64 -4.03
N LEU A 167 7.97 -5.56 -3.26
CA LEU A 167 6.81 -5.34 -2.40
C LEU A 167 5.53 -5.13 -3.21
N ALA A 168 5.60 -4.40 -4.32
CA ALA A 168 4.48 -4.22 -5.23
C ALA A 168 4.02 -5.58 -5.83
N ALA A 169 4.96 -6.42 -6.26
CA ALA A 169 4.64 -7.77 -6.74
C ALA A 169 4.07 -8.67 -5.62
N ALA A 170 4.60 -8.57 -4.40
CA ALA A 170 4.08 -9.28 -3.23
C ALA A 170 2.63 -8.83 -2.90
N SER A 171 2.33 -7.55 -3.03
CA SER A 171 0.99 -7.01 -2.78
C SER A 171 -0.02 -7.49 -3.81
N MET A 172 0.39 -7.63 -5.08
CA MET A 172 -0.45 -8.30 -6.11
C MET A 172 -0.82 -9.72 -5.69
N CYS A 173 0.17 -10.52 -5.27
CA CYS A 173 -0.02 -11.88 -4.78
C CYS A 173 -0.97 -11.94 -3.58
N SER A 174 -0.73 -11.09 -2.58
CA SER A 174 -1.56 -11.03 -1.38
C SER A 174 -3.00 -10.67 -1.70
N THR A 175 -3.20 -9.59 -2.45
CA THR A 175 -4.54 -9.11 -2.79
C THR A 175 -5.29 -10.12 -3.64
N PHE A 176 -4.64 -10.75 -4.62
CA PHE A 176 -5.24 -11.84 -5.40
C PHE A 176 -5.76 -12.96 -4.48
N THR A 177 -4.92 -13.38 -3.52
CA THR A 177 -5.25 -14.43 -2.54
C THR A 177 -6.41 -14.02 -1.62
N ASN A 178 -6.50 -12.74 -1.26
CA ASN A 178 -7.59 -12.21 -0.44
C ASN A 178 -8.91 -12.03 -1.20
N THR A 179 -8.82 -11.83 -2.51
CA THR A 179 -9.98 -11.56 -3.39
C THR A 179 -10.61 -12.85 -3.91
N ILE A 180 -9.84 -13.92 -4.11
CA ILE A 180 -10.32 -15.13 -4.79
C ILE A 180 -11.58 -15.76 -4.19
N PHE A 181 -11.60 -16.03 -2.89
CA PHE A 181 -12.78 -16.60 -2.26
C PHE A 181 -13.99 -15.67 -2.37
N THR A 182 -13.79 -14.36 -2.25
CA THR A 182 -14.86 -13.35 -2.38
C THR A 182 -15.49 -13.37 -3.77
N GLN A 183 -14.69 -13.55 -4.82
CA GLN A 183 -15.17 -13.52 -6.21
C GLN A 183 -15.81 -14.84 -6.65
N PHE A 184 -15.33 -15.97 -6.14
CA PHE A 184 -15.72 -17.30 -6.62
C PHE A 184 -16.58 -18.11 -5.63
N ALA A 185 -16.83 -17.62 -4.41
CA ALA A 185 -17.65 -18.32 -3.41
C ALA A 185 -19.02 -18.70 -3.97
N HIS A 186 -19.70 -17.78 -4.67
CA HIS A 186 -21.00 -18.05 -5.27
C HIS A 186 -20.95 -19.20 -6.29
N LYS A 187 -19.94 -19.24 -7.16
CA LYS A 187 -19.79 -20.31 -8.15
C LYS A 187 -19.51 -21.66 -7.50
N ALA A 188 -18.73 -21.67 -6.43
CA ALA A 188 -18.49 -22.87 -5.64
C ALA A 188 -19.77 -23.35 -4.93
N THR A 189 -20.55 -22.43 -4.33
CA THR A 189 -21.81 -22.79 -3.68
C THR A 189 -22.81 -23.38 -4.66
N ASP A 190 -22.92 -22.81 -5.87
CA ASP A 190 -23.83 -23.31 -6.89
C ASP A 190 -23.40 -24.70 -7.38
N ALA A 191 -22.10 -24.92 -7.59
CA ALA A 191 -21.57 -26.22 -7.97
C ALA A 191 -21.77 -27.31 -6.91
N PHE A 192 -21.88 -26.94 -5.63
CA PHE A 192 -22.12 -27.86 -4.52
C PHE A 192 -23.56 -27.85 -4.00
N GLY A 193 -24.49 -27.12 -4.63
CA GLY A 193 -25.89 -27.03 -4.21
C GLY A 193 -26.10 -26.35 -2.85
N VAL A 194 -25.23 -25.42 -2.47
CA VAL A 194 -25.28 -24.69 -1.20
C VAL A 194 -26.05 -23.37 -1.35
N GLY A 195 -27.01 -23.12 -0.47
CA GLY A 195 -27.80 -21.88 -0.43
C GLY A 195 -27.02 -20.63 0.00
N SER A 196 -27.68 -19.49 -0.03
CA SER A 196 -27.11 -18.17 0.34
C SER A 196 -26.72 -18.11 1.81
N THR A 197 -27.43 -18.84 2.69
CA THR A 197 -27.08 -19.00 4.11
C THR A 197 -25.73 -19.68 4.25
N GLY A 198 -25.53 -20.79 3.54
CA GLY A 198 -24.25 -21.50 3.55
C GLY A 198 -23.12 -20.64 2.99
N GLN A 199 -23.38 -19.88 1.91
CA GLN A 199 -22.44 -18.89 1.38
C GLN A 199 -22.06 -17.83 2.44
N GLY A 200 -23.05 -17.26 3.13
CA GLY A 200 -22.86 -16.23 4.16
C GLY A 200 -22.08 -16.75 5.38
N VAL A 201 -22.44 -17.93 5.89
CA VAL A 201 -21.74 -18.61 7.00
C VAL A 201 -20.31 -18.92 6.62
N ALA A 202 -20.06 -19.43 5.41
CA ALA A 202 -18.71 -19.65 4.90
C ALA A 202 -17.88 -18.37 4.84
N GLY A 203 -18.47 -17.27 4.34
CA GLY A 203 -17.84 -15.95 4.36
C GLY A 203 -17.46 -15.47 5.75
N ALA A 204 -18.31 -15.71 6.75
CA ALA A 204 -18.03 -15.40 8.15
C ALA A 204 -16.89 -16.26 8.72
N ILE A 205 -16.89 -17.57 8.47
CA ILE A 205 -15.84 -18.50 8.94
C ILE A 205 -14.48 -18.12 8.33
N VAL A 206 -14.42 -17.86 7.02
CA VAL A 206 -13.18 -17.46 6.34
C VAL A 206 -12.64 -16.14 6.91
N ARG A 207 -13.51 -15.19 7.27
CA ARG A 207 -13.12 -13.93 7.91
C ARG A 207 -12.63 -14.10 9.36
N ALA A 208 -13.22 -15.03 10.11
CA ALA A 208 -12.77 -15.38 11.46
C ALA A 208 -11.33 -15.92 11.47
N GLY A 209 -10.86 -16.48 10.35
CA GLY A 209 -9.48 -16.90 10.15
C GLY A 209 -8.44 -15.80 10.40
N VAL A 210 -8.80 -14.51 10.44
CA VAL A 210 -7.87 -13.40 10.75
C VAL A 210 -7.08 -13.62 12.04
N VAL A 211 -7.60 -14.39 13.00
CA VAL A 211 -6.89 -14.74 14.24
C VAL A 211 -5.54 -15.40 13.94
N ILE A 212 -5.43 -16.14 12.81
CA ILE A 212 -4.20 -16.77 12.33
C ILE A 212 -3.13 -15.74 11.94
N VAL A 213 -3.50 -14.50 11.62
CA VAL A 213 -2.54 -13.43 11.27
C VAL A 213 -1.64 -13.07 12.47
N LEU A 214 -2.19 -13.08 13.69
CA LEU A 214 -1.52 -12.57 14.89
C LEU A 214 -0.18 -13.30 15.17
N PRO A 215 -0.12 -14.64 15.21
CA PRO A 215 1.15 -15.36 15.37
C PRO A 215 2.23 -14.96 14.35
N PHE A 216 1.87 -14.74 13.08
CA PHE A 216 2.84 -14.39 12.05
C PHE A 216 3.39 -12.97 12.23
N ALA A 217 2.55 -12.04 12.69
CA ALA A 217 2.99 -10.69 13.03
C ALA A 217 4.01 -10.72 14.18
N PHE A 218 3.69 -11.37 15.30
CA PHE A 218 4.63 -11.50 16.43
C PHE A 218 5.91 -12.22 16.04
N ARG A 219 5.80 -13.30 15.25
CA ARG A 219 6.97 -14.07 14.83
C ARG A 219 7.86 -13.32 13.84
N ALA A 220 7.31 -12.37 13.07
CA ALA A 220 8.09 -11.50 12.20
C ALA A 220 8.96 -10.51 12.98
N ASP A 221 8.48 -10.04 14.14
CA ASP A 221 9.23 -9.13 15.01
C ASP A 221 10.40 -9.84 15.71
N HIS A 222 10.29 -11.14 16.01
CA HIS A 222 11.36 -11.90 16.67
C HIS A 222 12.36 -12.56 15.70
N ILE A 223 11.90 -13.07 14.56
CA ILE A 223 12.71 -13.91 13.66
C ILE A 223 13.27 -13.11 12.47
N GLY A 224 12.75 -11.90 12.25
CA GLY A 224 13.08 -11.04 11.13
C GLY A 224 12.00 -11.10 10.04
N ARG A 225 11.63 -9.92 9.54
CA ARG A 225 10.54 -9.70 8.58
C ARG A 225 10.80 -10.41 7.26
N ARG A 226 12.05 -10.41 6.80
CA ARG A 226 12.47 -11.06 5.57
C ARG A 226 12.15 -12.56 5.59
N ARG A 227 12.42 -13.22 6.71
CA ARG A 227 12.23 -14.67 6.85
C ARG A 227 10.74 -15.01 6.81
N VAL A 228 9.92 -14.31 7.58
CA VAL A 228 8.47 -14.55 7.60
C VAL A 228 7.81 -14.21 6.26
N MET A 229 8.21 -13.11 5.61
CA MET A 229 7.67 -12.74 4.30
C MET A 229 7.97 -13.80 3.21
N ARG A 230 9.17 -14.41 3.23
CA ARG A 230 9.54 -15.51 2.33
C ARG A 230 8.70 -16.78 2.52
N TRP A 231 8.21 -17.01 3.73
CA TRP A 231 7.28 -18.12 4.01
C TRP A 231 5.88 -17.79 3.53
N LEU A 232 5.36 -16.62 3.90
CA LEU A 232 3.99 -16.20 3.57
C LEU A 232 3.74 -16.11 2.07
N VAL A 233 4.69 -15.58 1.29
CA VAL A 233 4.55 -15.48 -0.17
C VAL A 233 4.48 -16.84 -0.88
N VAL A 234 4.94 -17.92 -0.24
CA VAL A 234 4.75 -19.29 -0.74
C VAL A 234 3.49 -19.92 -0.14
N ALA A 235 3.33 -19.82 1.17
CA ALA A 235 2.27 -20.50 1.90
C ALA A 235 0.88 -20.00 1.48
N ALA A 236 0.69 -18.69 1.28
CA ALA A 236 -0.60 -18.12 0.90
C ALA A 236 -1.10 -18.66 -0.46
N PRO A 237 -0.32 -18.59 -1.57
CA PRO A 237 -0.70 -19.23 -2.83
C PRO A 237 -0.92 -20.74 -2.72
N VAL A 238 0.00 -21.46 -2.06
CA VAL A 238 -0.08 -22.93 -1.99
C VAL A 238 -1.35 -23.36 -1.26
N VAL A 239 -1.63 -22.80 -0.09
CA VAL A 239 -2.82 -23.16 0.69
C VAL A 239 -4.10 -22.77 -0.06
N CYS A 240 -4.15 -21.61 -0.71
CA CYS A 240 -5.33 -21.24 -1.50
C CYS A 240 -5.52 -22.13 -2.72
N SER A 241 -4.44 -22.62 -3.34
CA SER A 241 -4.51 -23.57 -4.45
C SER A 241 -5.11 -24.92 -4.08
N LEU A 242 -4.96 -25.35 -2.83
CA LEU A 242 -5.62 -26.57 -2.32
C LEU A 242 -7.15 -26.48 -2.41
N GLY A 243 -7.70 -25.25 -2.42
CA GLY A 243 -9.14 -25.02 -2.65
C GLY A 243 -9.62 -25.52 -4.02
N ALA A 244 -8.74 -25.59 -5.02
CA ALA A 244 -9.07 -26.18 -6.33
C ALA A 244 -9.37 -27.68 -6.24
N LEU A 245 -8.75 -28.37 -5.28
CA LEU A 245 -8.90 -29.81 -5.06
C LEU A 245 -10.03 -30.13 -4.07
N ALA A 246 -10.76 -29.13 -3.58
CA ALA A 246 -11.81 -29.34 -2.59
C ALA A 246 -12.94 -30.23 -3.16
N PRO A 247 -13.24 -31.38 -2.51
CA PRO A 247 -14.29 -32.28 -2.96
C PRO A 247 -15.68 -31.81 -2.51
N ASN A 248 -15.76 -30.95 -1.50
CA ASN A 248 -17.00 -30.36 -1.00
C ASN A 248 -16.77 -28.92 -0.51
N PHE A 249 -17.87 -28.20 -0.29
CA PHE A 249 -17.83 -26.80 0.12
C PHE A 249 -17.19 -26.58 1.50
N PRO A 250 -17.43 -27.38 2.56
CA PRO A 250 -16.74 -27.21 3.84
C PRO A 250 -15.21 -27.30 3.75
N ILE A 251 -14.66 -28.24 2.96
CA ILE A 251 -13.21 -28.34 2.76
C ILE A 251 -12.68 -27.09 2.04
N LEU A 252 -13.41 -26.56 1.05
CA LEU A 252 -13.06 -25.29 0.43
C LEU A 252 -13.00 -24.18 1.49
N VAL A 253 -14.01 -24.07 2.35
CA VAL A 253 -14.03 -23.09 3.45
C VAL A 253 -12.81 -23.25 4.36
N VAL A 254 -12.47 -24.47 4.79
CA VAL A 254 -11.29 -24.73 5.64
C VAL A 254 -9.99 -24.27 4.97
N THR A 255 -9.77 -24.61 3.69
CA THR A 255 -8.56 -24.18 2.98
C THR A 255 -8.46 -22.65 2.90
N GLN A 256 -9.58 -21.95 2.67
CA GLN A 256 -9.59 -20.49 2.55
C GLN A 256 -9.53 -19.78 3.89
N THR A 257 -10.05 -20.38 4.97
CA THR A 257 -9.89 -19.89 6.34
C THR A 257 -8.43 -19.89 6.76
N ILE A 258 -7.60 -20.78 6.22
CA ILE A 258 -6.15 -20.78 6.46
C ILE A 258 -5.43 -19.89 5.45
N GLY A 259 -5.74 -20.00 4.16
CA GLY A 259 -5.00 -19.33 3.08
C GLY A 259 -5.16 -17.81 3.05
N ARG A 260 -6.39 -17.30 3.24
CA ARG A 260 -6.67 -15.86 3.20
C ARG A 260 -5.93 -15.08 4.30
N PRO A 261 -5.93 -15.50 5.58
CA PRO A 261 -5.11 -14.86 6.61
C PRO A 261 -3.62 -14.80 6.30
N LEU A 262 -3.05 -15.78 5.60
CA LEU A 262 -1.63 -15.73 5.22
C LEU A 262 -1.35 -14.59 4.23
N GLY A 263 -2.30 -14.32 3.31
CA GLY A 263 -2.28 -13.12 2.47
C GLY A 263 -2.36 -11.85 3.31
N LEU A 264 -3.35 -11.73 4.21
CA LEU A 264 -3.46 -10.57 5.10
C LEU A 264 -2.19 -10.34 5.95
N ALA A 265 -1.55 -11.40 6.44
CA ALA A 265 -0.28 -11.32 7.15
C ALA A 265 0.85 -10.79 6.24
N LEU A 266 0.86 -11.20 4.98
CA LEU A 266 1.80 -10.69 3.97
C LEU A 266 1.58 -9.20 3.72
N ASP A 267 0.34 -8.73 3.59
CA ASP A 267 0.02 -7.29 3.43
C ASP A 267 0.52 -6.44 4.61
N LEU A 268 0.34 -6.93 5.85
CA LEU A 268 0.86 -6.23 7.03
C LEU A 268 2.38 -6.10 6.97
N LEU A 269 3.10 -7.17 6.62
CA LEU A 269 4.55 -7.11 6.49
C LEU A 269 5.00 -6.20 5.34
N ILE A 270 4.29 -6.20 4.22
CA ILE A 270 4.57 -5.29 3.10
C ILE A 270 4.49 -3.83 3.56
N ALA A 271 3.44 -3.48 4.29
CA ALA A 271 3.24 -2.12 4.80
C ALA A 271 4.37 -1.70 5.77
N VAL A 272 4.79 -2.61 6.67
CA VAL A 272 5.87 -2.34 7.63
C VAL A 272 7.22 -2.17 6.91
N VAL A 273 7.59 -3.11 6.03
CA VAL A 273 8.85 -3.04 5.28
C VAL A 273 8.91 -1.79 4.40
N ALA A 274 7.80 -1.42 3.76
CA ALA A 274 7.70 -0.18 2.99
C ALA A 274 7.93 1.07 3.86
N ALA A 275 7.37 1.11 5.07
CA ALA A 275 7.57 2.24 5.98
C ALA A 275 9.02 2.36 6.49
N GLU A 276 9.74 1.25 6.59
CA GLU A 276 11.12 1.21 7.11
C GLU A 276 12.18 1.54 6.07
N GLU A 277 12.00 1.09 4.83
CA GLU A 277 12.99 1.29 3.75
C GLU A 277 12.86 2.66 3.07
N VAL A 278 11.69 3.33 3.18
CA VAL A 278 11.37 4.54 2.41
C VAL A 278 11.48 5.82 3.29
N PRO A 279 12.09 6.91 2.76
CA PRO A 279 12.16 8.19 3.46
C PRO A 279 10.78 8.79 3.74
N ARG A 280 10.66 9.60 4.80
CA ARG A 280 9.38 10.07 5.33
C ARG A 280 8.49 10.76 4.29
N ASN A 281 9.08 11.60 3.43
CA ASN A 281 8.36 12.41 2.44
C ASN A 281 7.86 11.58 1.23
N SER A 282 8.42 10.38 1.01
CA SER A 282 8.04 9.48 -0.09
C SER A 282 7.13 8.31 0.30
N ARG A 283 6.83 8.15 1.60
CA ARG A 283 6.01 7.02 2.10
C ARG A 283 4.61 6.99 1.50
N ALA A 284 3.95 8.14 1.39
CA ALA A 284 2.59 8.21 0.84
C ALA A 284 2.55 7.75 -0.64
N TYR A 285 3.54 8.16 -1.43
CA TYR A 285 3.71 7.71 -2.81
C TYR A 285 3.89 6.19 -2.87
N VAL A 286 4.79 5.63 -2.05
CA VAL A 286 5.05 4.18 -2.03
C VAL A 286 3.82 3.38 -1.61
N VAL A 287 3.11 3.80 -0.56
CA VAL A 287 1.86 3.16 -0.13
C VAL A 287 0.84 3.17 -1.27
N SER A 288 0.76 4.26 -2.04
CA SER A 288 -0.13 4.36 -3.20
C SER A 288 0.27 3.41 -4.32
N VAL A 289 1.56 3.31 -4.66
CA VAL A 289 2.07 2.35 -5.66
C VAL A 289 1.79 0.91 -5.25
N ILE A 290 2.01 0.56 -3.97
CA ILE A 290 1.70 -0.77 -3.43
C ILE A 290 0.19 -1.05 -3.50
N ALA A 291 -0.65 -0.09 -3.10
CA ALA A 291 -2.11 -0.23 -3.17
C ALA A 291 -2.61 -0.40 -4.62
N MET A 292 -2.05 0.34 -5.58
CA MET A 292 -2.33 0.18 -7.00
C MET A 292 -1.92 -1.21 -7.50
N ALA A 293 -0.74 -1.69 -7.12
CA ALA A 293 -0.29 -3.04 -7.43
C ALA A 293 -1.26 -4.09 -6.84
N GLY A 294 -1.66 -3.96 -5.57
CA GLY A 294 -2.70 -4.78 -4.97
C GLY A 294 -4.01 -4.77 -5.76
N GLY A 295 -4.45 -3.59 -6.21
CA GLY A 295 -5.62 -3.41 -7.08
C GLY A 295 -5.51 -4.18 -8.40
N ILE A 296 -4.33 -4.24 -9.03
CA ILE A 296 -4.08 -5.09 -10.20
C ILE A 296 -4.22 -6.57 -9.83
N GLY A 297 -3.71 -7.00 -8.67
CA GLY A 297 -3.89 -8.36 -8.15
C GLY A 297 -5.37 -8.74 -7.98
N ALA A 298 -6.17 -7.87 -7.36
CA ALA A 298 -7.63 -8.04 -7.26
C ALA A 298 -8.30 -8.08 -8.64
N GLY A 299 -7.93 -7.16 -9.53
CA GLY A 299 -8.48 -7.06 -10.88
C GLY A 299 -8.20 -8.30 -11.71
N LEU A 300 -6.97 -8.83 -11.67
CA LEU A 300 -6.61 -10.10 -12.32
C LEU A 300 -7.50 -11.24 -11.83
N CYS A 301 -7.79 -11.31 -10.53
CA CYS A 301 -8.71 -12.31 -9.98
C CYS A 301 -10.13 -12.17 -10.55
N VAL A 302 -10.65 -10.95 -10.68
CA VAL A 302 -11.98 -10.66 -11.27
C VAL A 302 -12.01 -10.99 -12.77
N TRP A 303 -10.91 -10.74 -13.49
CA TRP A 303 -10.74 -11.10 -14.90
C TRP A 303 -10.74 -12.61 -15.16
N MET A 304 -10.54 -13.44 -14.13
CA MET A 304 -10.65 -14.89 -14.25
C MET A 304 -12.08 -15.40 -14.09
N LEU A 305 -13.05 -14.56 -13.71
CA LEU A 305 -14.44 -14.98 -13.51
C LEU A 305 -15.07 -15.66 -14.75
N PRO A 306 -14.80 -15.24 -16.01
CA PRO A 306 -15.29 -15.95 -17.19
C PRO A 306 -14.86 -17.41 -17.25
N LEU A 307 -13.70 -17.77 -16.71
CA LEU A 307 -13.22 -19.16 -16.66
C LEU A 307 -14.13 -20.05 -15.80
N ALA A 308 -14.84 -19.49 -14.82
CA ALA A 308 -15.85 -20.22 -14.06
C ALA A 308 -17.09 -20.59 -14.90
N GLY A 309 -17.21 -20.06 -16.11
CA GLY A 309 -18.30 -20.38 -17.05
C GLY A 309 -18.01 -21.57 -17.95
N LEU A 310 -16.79 -22.12 -17.93
CA LEU A 310 -16.39 -23.25 -18.77
C LEU A 310 -17.04 -24.59 -18.35
N GLY A 311 -17.69 -24.64 -17.18
CA GLY A 311 -18.38 -25.80 -16.66
C GLY A 311 -18.50 -25.77 -15.14
N THR A 312 -19.11 -26.80 -14.55
CA THR A 312 -19.27 -26.94 -13.08
C THR A 312 -17.94 -27.02 -12.32
N TRP A 313 -16.84 -27.32 -13.02
CA TRP A 313 -15.49 -27.35 -12.47
C TRP A 313 -14.71 -26.05 -12.67
N GLY A 314 -15.18 -25.13 -13.53
CA GLY A 314 -14.40 -23.96 -13.97
C GLY A 314 -14.00 -23.02 -12.83
N TRP A 315 -14.79 -22.97 -11.74
CA TRP A 315 -14.47 -22.18 -10.55
C TRP A 315 -13.19 -22.64 -9.84
N ARG A 316 -12.71 -23.87 -10.08
CA ARG A 316 -11.46 -24.40 -9.52
C ARG A 316 -10.21 -23.80 -10.17
N VAL A 317 -10.30 -23.37 -11.44
CA VAL A 317 -9.16 -22.84 -12.21
C VAL A 317 -8.53 -21.61 -11.56
N PRO A 318 -9.28 -20.56 -11.15
CA PRO A 318 -8.72 -19.44 -10.39
C PRO A 318 -7.96 -19.87 -9.13
N PHE A 319 -8.44 -20.89 -8.41
CA PHE A 319 -7.76 -21.38 -7.21
C PHE A 319 -6.41 -22.00 -7.57
N ALA A 320 -6.36 -22.83 -8.61
CA ALA A 320 -5.09 -23.38 -9.10
C ALA A 320 -4.15 -22.27 -9.62
N ALA A 321 -4.69 -21.23 -10.25
CA ALA A 321 -3.93 -20.11 -10.80
C ALA A 321 -3.22 -19.26 -9.73
N THR A 322 -3.59 -19.38 -8.45
CA THR A 322 -2.81 -18.78 -7.36
C THR A 322 -1.34 -19.21 -7.40
N LEU A 323 -1.04 -20.43 -7.88
CA LEU A 323 0.33 -20.95 -8.00
C LEU A 323 1.22 -20.13 -8.94
N ILE A 324 0.66 -19.34 -9.86
CA ILE A 324 1.43 -18.42 -10.71
C ILE A 324 2.25 -17.44 -9.85
N TRP A 325 1.73 -17.07 -8.67
CA TRP A 325 2.42 -16.18 -7.73
C TRP A 325 3.65 -16.81 -7.06
N LEU A 326 3.90 -18.12 -7.22
CA LEU A 326 5.17 -18.74 -6.82
C LEU A 326 6.37 -18.15 -7.57
N ALA A 327 6.17 -17.62 -8.78
CA ALA A 327 7.22 -16.88 -9.48
C ALA A 327 7.63 -15.61 -8.71
N VAL A 328 6.66 -14.90 -8.12
CA VAL A 328 6.93 -13.77 -7.20
C VAL A 328 7.66 -14.26 -5.97
N ALA A 329 7.25 -15.40 -5.40
CA ALA A 329 7.92 -16.00 -4.26
C ALA A 329 9.40 -16.32 -4.52
N VAL A 330 9.72 -16.89 -5.68
CA VAL A 330 11.11 -17.13 -6.12
C VAL A 330 11.89 -15.82 -6.22
N SER A 331 11.27 -14.77 -6.78
CA SER A 331 11.90 -13.45 -6.89
C SER A 331 12.22 -12.84 -5.53
N ILE A 332 11.28 -12.87 -4.58
CA ILE A 332 11.48 -12.38 -3.21
C ILE A 332 12.53 -13.20 -2.47
N ARG A 333 12.50 -14.54 -2.58
CA ARG A 333 13.50 -15.42 -1.96
C ARG A 333 14.92 -15.07 -2.41
N ARG A 334 15.12 -14.81 -3.70
CA ARG A 334 16.44 -14.51 -4.28
C ARG A 334 16.94 -13.10 -4.01
N HIS A 335 16.06 -12.09 -3.96
CA HIS A 335 16.48 -10.69 -4.09
C HIS A 335 16.18 -9.80 -2.90
N LEU A 336 15.26 -10.17 -2.01
CA LEU A 336 14.88 -9.31 -0.90
C LEU A 336 16.04 -9.21 0.12
N PRO A 337 16.55 -8.00 0.43
CA PRO A 337 17.55 -7.78 1.48
C PRO A 337 16.90 -7.79 2.88
N GLU A 338 17.71 -7.88 3.94
CA GLU A 338 17.22 -7.72 5.34
C GLU A 338 16.94 -6.24 5.62
N THR A 339 15.87 -5.93 6.35
CA THR A 339 15.49 -4.54 6.66
C THR A 339 16.55 -3.85 7.54
N VAL A 340 16.95 -2.63 7.18
CA VAL A 340 18.10 -1.92 7.82
C VAL A 340 17.81 -1.46 9.25
N ARG A 341 16.54 -1.33 9.64
CA ARG A 341 16.16 -0.82 10.95
C ARG A 341 15.48 -1.90 11.78
N PHE A 342 16.23 -2.44 12.73
CA PHE A 342 15.66 -3.12 13.89
C PHE A 342 16.34 -2.65 15.17
N VAL A 343 16.19 -1.36 15.50
CA VAL A 343 16.26 -0.89 16.88
C VAL A 343 15.35 0.33 16.98
N ALA A 344 14.21 0.17 17.65
CA ALA A 344 13.48 1.29 18.24
C ALA A 344 12.98 0.84 19.61
N VAL A 345 13.39 1.59 20.62
CA VAL A 345 13.07 1.41 22.05
C VAL A 345 11.56 1.25 22.21
N HIS A 346 11.14 0.13 22.82
CA HIS A 346 9.78 -0.01 23.33
C HIS A 346 9.66 0.92 24.54
N ALA A 347 9.32 2.19 24.31
CA ALA A 347 8.83 3.02 25.39
C ALA A 347 7.55 2.36 25.93
N GLU A 348 7.43 2.23 27.25
CA GLU A 348 6.24 1.68 27.88
C GLU A 348 5.00 2.42 27.37
N ALA A 349 4.11 1.70 26.69
CA ALA A 349 2.96 2.32 26.06
C ALA A 349 1.99 2.82 27.14
N PRO A 350 1.52 4.08 27.08
CA PRO A 350 0.52 4.61 28.01
C PRO A 350 -0.80 3.80 27.92
N ARG A 351 -1.73 3.96 28.88
CA ARG A 351 -2.99 3.20 28.88
C ARG A 351 -3.87 3.60 27.69
N LEU A 352 -4.43 2.61 26.99
CA LEU A 352 -5.38 2.83 25.88
C LEU A 352 -6.62 3.60 26.36
N ARG A 353 -6.96 4.71 25.71
CA ARG A 353 -8.22 5.41 25.95
C ARG A 353 -9.40 4.61 25.37
N THR A 354 -10.04 3.80 26.22
CA THR A 354 -11.20 2.94 25.90
C THR A 354 -12.34 3.63 25.14
N PRO A 355 -12.77 4.89 25.43
CA PRO A 355 -13.94 5.46 24.75
C PRO A 355 -13.69 5.89 23.29
N ARG A 356 -12.45 6.29 22.95
CA ARG A 356 -12.06 6.58 21.56
C ARG A 356 -11.93 5.29 20.76
N LEU A 357 -11.33 4.28 21.37
CA LEU A 357 -11.19 2.95 20.78
C LEU A 357 -12.55 2.29 20.49
N SER A 358 -13.49 2.35 21.44
CA SER A 358 -14.83 1.79 21.25
C SER A 358 -15.60 2.50 20.14
N THR A 359 -15.48 3.82 20.04
CA THR A 359 -16.14 4.61 18.97
C THR A 359 -15.61 4.23 17.58
N ILE A 360 -14.29 4.16 17.38
CA ILE A 360 -13.71 3.78 16.08
C ILE A 360 -14.01 2.32 15.75
N SER A 361 -13.98 1.45 16.77
CA SER A 361 -14.33 0.04 16.61
C SER A 361 -15.79 -0.15 16.21
N LEU A 362 -16.70 0.64 16.81
CA LEU A 362 -18.12 0.65 16.44
C LEU A 362 -18.34 1.19 15.01
N ILE A 363 -17.63 2.26 14.63
CA ILE A 363 -17.66 2.77 13.25
C ILE A 363 -17.20 1.66 12.28
N ALA A 364 -16.06 1.02 12.55
CA ALA A 364 -15.52 -0.03 11.69
C ALA A 364 -16.45 -1.25 11.59
N PHE A 365 -17.06 -1.64 12.72
CA PHE A 365 -18.07 -2.69 12.79
C PHE A 365 -19.29 -2.37 11.93
N LEU A 366 -19.93 -1.20 12.14
CA LEU A 366 -21.14 -0.80 11.43
C LEU A 366 -20.88 -0.58 9.94
N THR A 367 -19.75 0.03 9.57
CA THR A 367 -19.37 0.17 8.15
C THR A 367 -19.26 -1.19 7.46
N ASN A 368 -18.61 -2.17 8.10
CA ASN A 368 -18.47 -3.49 7.51
C ASN A 368 -19.73 -4.34 7.59
N LEU A 369 -20.64 -4.07 8.52
CA LEU A 369 -21.94 -4.74 8.60
C LEU A 369 -22.74 -4.62 7.29
N PHE A 370 -22.57 -3.51 6.57
CA PHE A 370 -23.14 -3.30 5.22
C PHE A 370 -22.16 -3.62 4.08
N LEU A 371 -20.94 -3.07 4.13
CA LEU A 371 -20.02 -3.14 2.99
C LEU A 371 -19.56 -4.57 2.66
N ALA A 372 -19.46 -5.43 3.69
CA ALA A 372 -19.07 -6.83 3.52
C ALA A 372 -20.09 -7.65 2.72
N PRO A 373 -21.38 -7.72 3.11
CA PRO A 373 -22.37 -8.44 2.32
C PRO A 373 -22.62 -7.80 0.96
N ALA A 374 -22.59 -6.46 0.84
CA ALA A 374 -22.72 -5.80 -0.45
C ALA A 374 -21.65 -6.27 -1.44
N SER A 375 -20.37 -6.30 -1.03
CA SER A 375 -19.27 -6.76 -1.89
C SER A 375 -19.30 -8.27 -2.14
N PHE A 376 -19.64 -9.09 -1.13
CA PHE A 376 -19.56 -10.55 -1.22
C PHE A 376 -20.72 -11.19 -2.01
N PHE A 377 -21.92 -10.61 -1.94
CA PHE A 377 -23.08 -11.08 -2.69
C PHE A 377 -23.27 -10.37 -4.04
N GLN A 378 -22.45 -9.38 -4.38
CA GLN A 378 -22.55 -8.62 -5.64
C GLN A 378 -22.56 -9.53 -6.88
N ASN A 379 -21.62 -10.47 -6.97
CA ASN A 379 -21.52 -11.35 -8.14
C ASN A 379 -22.78 -12.21 -8.29
N ARG A 380 -23.28 -12.75 -7.17
CA ARG A 380 -24.52 -13.52 -7.13
C ARG A 380 -25.74 -12.69 -7.50
N PHE A 381 -25.82 -11.46 -7.02
CA PHE A 381 -26.89 -10.53 -7.38
C PHE A 381 -26.87 -10.22 -8.90
N LEU A 382 -25.72 -9.89 -9.46
CA LEU A 382 -25.60 -9.58 -10.88
C LEU A 382 -25.96 -10.78 -11.76
N GLU A 383 -25.58 -11.99 -11.35
CA GLU A 383 -25.91 -13.20 -12.08
C GLU A 383 -27.38 -13.61 -11.91
N GLN A 384 -27.85 -13.81 -10.67
CA GLN A 384 -29.18 -14.35 -10.40
C GLN A 384 -30.32 -13.33 -10.57
N ALA A 385 -30.11 -12.07 -10.14
CA ALA A 385 -31.17 -11.06 -10.18
C ALA A 385 -31.09 -10.15 -11.42
N ARG A 386 -29.92 -10.04 -12.06
CA ARG A 386 -29.73 -9.21 -13.27
C ARG A 386 -29.44 -10.02 -14.54
N GLY A 387 -29.21 -11.33 -14.44
CA GLY A 387 -28.97 -12.19 -15.60
C GLY A 387 -27.63 -11.93 -16.30
N TYR A 388 -26.65 -11.36 -15.61
CA TYR A 388 -25.35 -11.06 -16.21
C TYR A 388 -24.56 -12.36 -16.43
N SER A 389 -23.93 -12.47 -17.59
CA SER A 389 -22.90 -13.50 -17.82
C SER A 389 -21.69 -13.24 -16.93
N ASN A 390 -20.81 -14.24 -16.77
CA ASN A 390 -19.57 -14.07 -16.00
C ASN A 390 -18.72 -12.91 -16.53
N LEU A 391 -18.68 -12.71 -17.86
CA LEU A 391 -18.01 -11.57 -18.47
C LEU A 391 -18.73 -10.26 -18.12
N GLY A 392 -20.06 -10.23 -18.12
CA GLY A 392 -20.85 -9.08 -17.67
C GLY A 392 -20.55 -8.70 -16.21
N VAL A 393 -20.46 -9.68 -15.32
CA VAL A 393 -20.08 -9.48 -13.91
C VAL A 393 -18.64 -8.95 -13.79
N THR A 394 -17.70 -9.49 -14.57
CA THR A 394 -16.31 -9.00 -14.63
C THR A 394 -16.26 -7.55 -15.08
N LEU A 395 -16.91 -7.22 -16.20
CA LEU A 395 -16.92 -5.86 -16.75
C LEU A 395 -17.56 -4.90 -15.75
N PHE A 396 -18.73 -5.24 -15.20
CA PHE A 396 -19.38 -4.43 -14.17
C PHE A 396 -18.44 -4.17 -12.99
N THR A 397 -17.83 -5.21 -12.44
CA THR A 397 -16.97 -5.09 -11.25
C THR A 397 -15.70 -4.28 -11.53
N VAL A 398 -15.04 -4.49 -12.67
CA VAL A 398 -13.82 -3.76 -13.04
C VAL A 398 -14.12 -2.28 -13.30
N PHE A 399 -15.15 -1.98 -14.10
CA PHE A 399 -15.49 -0.60 -14.47
C PHE A 399 -16.13 0.19 -13.31
N THR A 400 -16.76 -0.46 -12.35
CA THR A 400 -17.30 0.21 -11.14
C THR A 400 -16.25 0.34 -10.04
N ALA A 401 -15.31 -0.61 -9.90
CA ALA A 401 -14.26 -0.54 -8.90
C ALA A 401 -13.08 0.36 -9.30
N MET A 402 -12.66 0.39 -10.56
CA MET A 402 -11.50 1.18 -11.00
C MET A 402 -11.63 2.69 -10.70
N PRO A 403 -12.80 3.34 -10.91
CA PRO A 403 -13.00 4.75 -10.56
C PRO A 403 -12.86 5.06 -9.06
N SER A 404 -12.97 4.08 -8.16
CA SER A 404 -12.74 4.31 -6.72
C SER A 404 -11.34 4.84 -6.42
N GLY A 405 -10.34 4.52 -7.26
CA GLY A 405 -8.99 5.07 -7.18
C GLY A 405 -8.93 6.58 -7.43
N ILE A 406 -9.81 7.10 -8.30
CA ILE A 406 -9.99 8.56 -8.48
C ILE A 406 -10.50 9.17 -7.18
N GLY A 407 -11.45 8.51 -6.53
CA GLY A 407 -11.95 8.90 -5.21
C GLY A 407 -10.84 8.98 -4.16
N LEU A 408 -9.91 8.00 -4.14
CA LEU A 408 -8.75 8.02 -3.23
C LEU A 408 -7.85 9.24 -3.46
N LEU A 409 -7.57 9.59 -4.73
CA LEU A 409 -6.75 10.74 -5.09
C LEU A 409 -7.42 12.07 -4.71
N ILE A 410 -8.70 12.23 -5.02
CA ILE A 410 -9.48 13.43 -4.69
C ILE A 410 -9.68 13.55 -3.19
N GLY A 411 -9.93 12.43 -2.50
CA GLY A 411 -10.26 12.39 -1.10
C GLY A 411 -9.16 12.94 -0.20
N GLY A 412 -7.89 12.67 -0.52
CA GLY A 412 -6.76 13.27 0.20
C GLY A 412 -6.78 14.80 0.14
N ALA A 413 -6.83 15.36 -1.07
CA ALA A 413 -6.85 16.81 -1.27
C ALA A 413 -8.09 17.49 -0.67
N LEU A 414 -9.26 16.84 -0.77
CA LEU A 414 -10.51 17.39 -0.27
C LEU A 414 -10.56 17.37 1.26
N ALA A 415 -10.09 16.29 1.88
CA ALA A 415 -10.04 16.13 3.32
C ALA A 415 -9.04 17.08 3.98
N ASP A 416 -7.93 17.39 3.30
CA ASP A 416 -6.95 18.38 3.78
C ASP A 416 -7.46 19.82 3.66
N ARG A 417 -8.37 20.13 2.72
CA ARG A 417 -8.92 21.51 2.54
C ARG A 417 -10.18 21.79 3.34
N HIS A 418 -11.09 20.83 3.44
CA HIS A 418 -12.44 21.03 4.00
C HIS A 418 -12.65 20.31 5.34
N GLY A 419 -11.60 19.67 5.87
CA GLY A 419 -11.66 18.85 7.07
C GLY A 419 -11.98 17.39 6.78
N ARG A 420 -11.31 16.50 7.51
CA ARG A 420 -11.39 15.04 7.36
C ARG A 420 -12.71 14.48 7.87
N ARG A 421 -13.26 15.07 8.93
CA ARG A 421 -14.49 14.59 9.57
C ARG A 421 -15.70 14.69 8.64
N GLY A 422 -15.90 15.86 8.04
CA GLY A 422 -17.05 16.12 7.16
C GLY A 422 -16.98 15.30 5.87
N ILE A 423 -15.81 15.31 5.22
CA ILE A 423 -15.57 14.57 3.97
C ILE A 423 -15.68 13.06 4.19
N GLY A 424 -15.13 12.53 5.29
CA GLY A 424 -15.26 11.11 5.64
C GLY A 424 -16.70 10.67 5.90
N ALA A 425 -17.47 11.47 6.65
CA ALA A 425 -18.88 11.17 6.94
C ALA A 425 -19.75 11.22 5.67
N ALA A 426 -19.60 12.27 4.86
CA ALA A 426 -20.33 12.43 3.61
C ALA A 426 -19.98 11.32 2.61
N GLY A 427 -18.69 11.01 2.46
CA GLY A 427 -18.21 9.96 1.55
C GLY A 427 -18.75 8.57 1.90
N ILE A 428 -18.73 8.18 3.19
CA ILE A 428 -19.33 6.91 3.62
C ILE A 428 -20.83 6.89 3.38
N LEU A 429 -21.55 7.94 3.80
CA LEU A 429 -23.00 7.96 3.74
C LEU A 429 -23.49 7.94 2.29
N VAL A 430 -23.06 8.92 1.50
CA VAL A 430 -23.45 9.05 0.09
C VAL A 430 -22.97 7.84 -0.71
N GLY A 431 -21.72 7.41 -0.49
CA GLY A 431 -21.17 6.24 -1.16
C GLY A 431 -21.97 4.97 -0.86
N SER A 432 -22.33 4.74 0.38
CA SER A 432 -23.11 3.55 0.77
C SER A 432 -24.55 3.60 0.24
N LEU A 433 -25.20 4.76 0.24
CA LEU A 433 -26.54 4.94 -0.33
C LEU A 433 -26.55 4.71 -1.85
N LEU A 434 -25.51 5.17 -2.55
CA LEU A 434 -25.35 4.95 -3.99
C LEU A 434 -25.03 3.49 -4.33
N ILE A 435 -24.18 2.82 -3.56
CA ILE A 435 -23.98 1.36 -3.71
C ILE A 435 -25.29 0.63 -3.42
N GLN A 436 -26.02 1.00 -2.38
CA GLN A 436 -27.30 0.40 -2.05
C GLN A 436 -28.34 0.59 -3.17
N SER A 437 -28.42 1.79 -3.77
CA SER A 437 -29.37 2.04 -4.84
C SER A 437 -29.08 1.19 -6.08
N SER A 438 -27.81 0.83 -6.34
CA SER A 438 -27.45 -0.11 -7.41
C SER A 438 -28.07 -1.51 -7.23
N PHE A 439 -28.38 -1.94 -6.00
CA PHE A 439 -29.10 -3.20 -5.76
C PHE A 439 -30.61 -3.11 -5.99
N MET A 440 -31.15 -1.89 -6.14
CA MET A 440 -32.57 -1.64 -6.36
C MET A 440 -32.90 -1.37 -7.83
N ILE A 441 -32.00 -0.70 -8.56
CA ILE A 441 -32.23 -0.25 -9.95
C ILE A 441 -31.46 -1.09 -10.98
N ALA A 442 -31.87 -1.02 -12.25
CA ALA A 442 -31.29 -1.78 -13.36
C ALA A 442 -30.78 -0.86 -14.49
N GLY A 443 -30.06 -1.43 -15.46
CA GLY A 443 -29.60 -0.71 -16.65
C GLY A 443 -28.52 0.34 -16.36
N ALA A 444 -28.41 1.37 -17.20
CA ALA A 444 -27.41 2.42 -17.06
C ALA A 444 -27.42 3.15 -15.70
N PRO A 445 -28.58 3.43 -15.06
CA PRO A 445 -28.62 4.01 -13.71
C PRO A 445 -27.91 3.15 -12.65
N MET A 446 -27.97 1.82 -12.76
CA MET A 446 -27.26 0.89 -11.85
C MET A 446 -25.75 1.07 -11.95
N TRP A 447 -25.22 1.19 -13.16
CA TRP A 447 -23.80 1.42 -13.40
C TRP A 447 -23.38 2.80 -12.87
N GLY A 448 -24.17 3.84 -13.16
CA GLY A 448 -23.89 5.20 -12.69
C GLY A 448 -23.84 5.30 -11.17
N THR A 449 -24.82 4.72 -10.48
CA THR A 449 -24.85 4.69 -9.01
C THR A 449 -23.72 3.85 -8.41
N ALA A 450 -23.37 2.71 -9.00
CA ALA A 450 -22.24 1.90 -8.55
C ALA A 450 -20.88 2.62 -8.73
N ILE A 451 -20.66 3.28 -9.87
CA ILE A 451 -19.45 4.07 -10.14
C ILE A 451 -19.33 5.24 -9.16
N LEU A 452 -20.39 6.05 -9.04
CA LEU A 452 -20.39 7.20 -8.14
C LEU A 452 -20.26 6.76 -6.68
N GLY A 453 -20.92 5.67 -6.30
CA GLY A 453 -20.80 5.06 -4.97
C GLY A 453 -19.37 4.63 -4.66
N GLY A 454 -18.70 3.96 -5.60
CA GLY A 454 -17.29 3.58 -5.49
C GLY A 454 -16.35 4.78 -5.35
N ILE A 455 -16.58 5.86 -6.09
CA ILE A 455 -15.81 7.12 -5.97
C ILE A 455 -16.01 7.75 -4.58
N CYS A 456 -17.26 7.90 -4.13
CA CYS A 456 -17.58 8.47 -2.82
C CYS A 456 -16.99 7.65 -1.65
N LEU A 457 -17.04 6.32 -1.73
CA LEU A 457 -16.38 5.45 -0.75
C LEU A 457 -14.86 5.61 -0.83
N GLY A 458 -14.28 5.70 -2.03
CA GLY A 458 -12.86 5.97 -2.23
C GLY A 458 -12.38 7.27 -1.58
N ILE A 459 -13.20 8.32 -1.62
CA ILE A 459 -12.95 9.61 -0.95
C ILE A 459 -12.89 9.45 0.57
N ALA A 460 -13.71 8.57 1.15
CA ALA A 460 -13.77 8.38 2.60
C ALA A 460 -12.56 7.60 3.16
N VAL A 461 -11.93 6.73 2.37
CA VAL A 461 -10.79 5.90 2.80
C VAL A 461 -9.63 6.73 3.38
N PRO A 462 -9.04 7.71 2.67
CA PRO A 462 -7.91 8.49 3.19
C PRO A 462 -8.33 9.36 4.38
N ALA A 463 -9.54 9.93 4.36
CA ALA A 463 -10.06 10.74 5.45
C ALA A 463 -10.18 9.94 6.77
N LEU A 464 -10.55 8.66 6.68
CA LEU A 464 -10.85 7.84 7.86
C LEU A 464 -9.69 6.95 8.33
N MET A 465 -8.82 6.52 7.41
CA MET A 465 -7.65 5.70 7.78
C MET A 465 -6.73 6.40 8.76
N VAL A 466 -6.62 7.72 8.61
CA VAL A 466 -5.70 8.52 9.41
C VAL A 466 -6.11 8.59 10.89
N TYR A 467 -7.41 8.51 11.20
CA TYR A 467 -7.89 8.43 12.59
C TYR A 467 -7.37 7.19 13.33
N ARG A 468 -7.07 6.08 12.62
CA ARG A 468 -6.47 4.88 13.24
C ARG A 468 -5.03 5.10 13.69
N THR A 469 -4.34 6.06 13.09
CA THR A 469 -2.94 6.37 13.38
C THR A 469 -2.77 7.64 14.21
N GLU A 470 -3.66 8.63 14.09
CA GLU A 470 -3.56 9.92 14.80
C GLU A 470 -4.20 9.91 16.18
N LEU A 471 -5.23 9.09 16.45
CA LEU A 471 -5.95 9.11 17.74
C LEU A 471 -5.31 8.25 18.85
N PHE A 472 -4.24 7.52 18.53
CA PHE A 472 -3.58 6.62 19.47
C PHE A 472 -2.09 6.95 19.60
N PRO A 473 -1.56 7.01 20.83
CA PRO A 473 -0.14 7.15 21.11
C PRO A 473 0.68 6.10 20.38
N THR A 474 1.90 6.46 19.99
CA THR A 474 2.78 5.64 19.15
C THR A 474 2.94 4.19 19.63
N GLY A 475 3.05 3.95 20.94
CA GLY A 475 3.17 2.60 21.53
C GLY A 475 1.90 1.72 21.45
N ASN A 476 0.73 2.31 21.16
CA ASN A 476 -0.57 1.62 21.20
C ASN A 476 -1.24 1.44 19.83
N ARG A 477 -0.70 2.05 18.77
CA ARG A 477 -1.29 2.02 17.43
C ARG A 477 -1.52 0.61 16.90
N GLY A 478 -0.56 -0.30 17.14
CA GLY A 478 -0.68 -1.70 16.74
C GLY A 478 -1.84 -2.44 17.42
N ARG A 479 -1.96 -2.31 18.74
CA ARG A 479 -3.06 -2.91 19.52
C ARG A 479 -4.42 -2.33 19.14
N ALA A 480 -4.52 -1.00 19.03
CA ALA A 480 -5.75 -0.32 18.63
C ALA A 480 -6.16 -0.72 17.20
N GLY A 481 -5.20 -0.76 16.26
CA GLY A 481 -5.45 -1.21 14.88
C GLY A 481 -5.93 -2.66 14.79
N GLY A 482 -5.38 -3.55 15.62
CA GLY A 482 -5.83 -4.95 15.72
C GLY A 482 -7.28 -5.08 16.20
N ILE A 483 -7.64 -4.34 17.27
CA ILE A 483 -9.01 -4.35 17.81
C ILE A 483 -10.01 -3.80 16.78
N VAL A 484 -9.70 -2.66 16.16
CA VAL A 484 -10.57 -2.04 15.13
C VAL A 484 -10.75 -2.98 13.93
N THR A 485 -9.70 -3.65 13.48
CA THR A 485 -9.77 -4.65 12.39
C THR A 485 -10.61 -5.85 12.79
N THR A 486 -10.50 -6.33 14.03
CA THR A 486 -11.30 -7.44 14.54
C THR A 486 -12.79 -7.06 14.60
N SER A 487 -13.13 -5.87 15.12
CA SER A 487 -14.50 -5.36 15.14
C SER A 487 -15.08 -5.19 13.73
N SER A 488 -14.27 -4.69 12.80
CA SER A 488 -14.63 -4.61 11.38
C SER A 488 -15.01 -5.98 10.79
N LEU A 489 -14.22 -7.01 11.08
CA LEU A 489 -14.46 -8.36 10.56
C LEU A 489 -15.67 -9.03 11.22
N LEU A 490 -15.90 -8.80 12.51
CA LEU A 490 -17.09 -9.26 13.21
C LEU A 490 -18.36 -8.65 12.61
N GLY A 491 -18.38 -7.34 12.40
CA GLY A 491 -19.51 -6.65 11.78
C GLY A 491 -19.81 -7.21 10.40
N GLY A 492 -18.77 -7.36 9.57
CA GLY A 492 -18.94 -7.97 8.24
C GLY A 492 -19.38 -9.44 8.28
N SER A 493 -18.92 -10.23 9.26
CA SER A 493 -19.32 -11.64 9.41
C SER A 493 -20.79 -11.77 9.80
N ILE A 494 -21.27 -10.94 10.73
CA ILE A 494 -22.69 -10.86 11.08
C ILE A 494 -23.52 -10.44 9.86
N GLY A 495 -23.08 -9.41 9.14
CA GLY A 495 -23.75 -8.94 7.92
C GLY A 495 -23.89 -10.04 6.88
N LEU A 496 -22.84 -10.83 6.65
CA LEU A 496 -22.87 -11.95 5.71
C LEU A 496 -23.86 -13.05 6.11
N VAL A 497 -23.88 -13.44 7.39
CA VAL A 497 -24.80 -14.47 7.90
C VAL A 497 -26.23 -13.98 7.80
N VAL A 498 -26.51 -12.75 8.26
CA VAL A 498 -27.84 -12.14 8.19
C VAL A 498 -28.30 -12.06 6.73
N THR A 499 -27.47 -11.54 5.83
CA THR A 499 -27.83 -11.45 4.42
C THR A 499 -28.12 -12.81 3.81
N GLY A 500 -27.26 -13.81 4.04
CA GLY A 500 -27.49 -15.17 3.54
C GLY A 500 -28.81 -15.77 4.01
N GLN A 501 -29.14 -15.63 5.30
CA GLN A 501 -30.38 -16.15 5.88
C GLN A 501 -31.64 -15.49 5.31
N PHE A 502 -31.64 -14.17 5.11
CA PHE A 502 -32.80 -13.48 4.56
C PHE A 502 -32.98 -13.74 3.05
N LEU A 503 -31.87 -13.89 2.31
CA LEU A 503 -31.94 -14.26 0.90
C LEU A 503 -32.56 -15.65 0.69
N ASP A 504 -32.18 -16.65 1.50
CA ASP A 504 -32.79 -18.00 1.40
C ASP A 504 -34.26 -18.02 1.84
N ARG A 505 -34.70 -17.05 2.64
CA ARG A 505 -36.12 -16.84 2.97
C ARG A 505 -36.91 -16.11 1.86
N GLY A 506 -36.28 -15.81 0.73
CA GLY A 506 -36.92 -15.18 -0.42
C GLY A 506 -36.95 -13.64 -0.40
N HIS A 507 -36.26 -12.99 0.55
CA HIS A 507 -36.14 -11.53 0.53
C HIS A 507 -35.23 -11.07 -0.61
N SER A 508 -35.52 -9.91 -1.21
CA SER A 508 -34.69 -9.35 -2.28
C SER A 508 -33.37 -8.80 -1.74
N TYR A 509 -32.28 -8.90 -2.52
CA TYR A 509 -30.98 -8.29 -2.19
C TYR A 509 -31.09 -6.84 -1.77
N GLY A 510 -31.85 -6.06 -2.55
CA GLY A 510 -32.12 -4.66 -2.27
C GLY A 510 -32.73 -4.45 -0.90
N SER A 511 -33.79 -5.18 -0.53
CA SER A 511 -34.45 -5.01 0.78
C SER A 511 -33.52 -5.27 1.96
N VAL A 512 -32.76 -6.37 1.90
CA VAL A 512 -31.87 -6.82 2.97
C VAL A 512 -30.70 -5.87 3.12
N LEU A 513 -30.02 -5.54 2.01
CA LEU A 513 -28.91 -4.58 2.02
C LEU A 513 -29.39 -3.17 2.35
N GLY A 514 -30.66 -2.84 2.04
CA GLY A 514 -31.29 -1.56 2.37
C GLY A 514 -31.38 -1.36 3.87
N VAL A 515 -31.88 -2.36 4.59
CA VAL A 515 -31.92 -2.32 6.07
C VAL A 515 -30.51 -2.20 6.64
N LEU A 516 -29.54 -2.97 6.13
CA LEU A 516 -28.16 -2.88 6.59
C LEU A 516 -27.51 -1.52 6.29
N SER A 517 -27.87 -0.87 5.18
CA SER A 517 -27.34 0.45 4.79
C SER A 517 -27.76 1.57 5.74
N LEU A 518 -28.88 1.41 6.48
CA LEU A 518 -29.32 2.39 7.49
C LEU A 518 -28.28 2.56 8.61
N THR A 519 -27.47 1.53 8.86
CA THR A 519 -26.36 1.63 9.82
C THR A 519 -25.32 2.67 9.41
N GLN A 520 -25.22 3.02 8.12
CA GLN A 520 -24.29 4.04 7.63
C GLN A 520 -24.72 5.46 8.01
N ILE A 521 -26.02 5.68 8.27
CA ILE A 521 -26.51 6.93 8.86
C ILE A 521 -25.95 7.09 10.28
N ILE A 522 -25.97 6.01 11.06
CA ILE A 522 -25.39 5.97 12.41
C ILE A 522 -23.87 6.20 12.34
N VAL A 523 -23.18 5.57 11.38
CA VAL A 523 -21.74 5.80 11.16
C VAL A 523 -21.45 7.27 10.88
N ALA A 524 -22.17 7.89 9.94
CA ALA A 524 -21.98 9.31 9.61
C ALA A 524 -22.22 10.21 10.83
N LEU A 525 -23.26 9.92 11.62
CA LEU A 525 -23.56 10.64 12.85
C LEU A 525 -22.45 10.47 13.91
N LEU A 526 -21.92 9.27 14.07
CA LEU A 526 -20.81 8.98 14.99
C LEU A 526 -19.53 9.71 14.58
N ILE A 527 -19.22 9.73 13.28
CA ILE A 527 -18.07 10.48 12.73
C ILE A 527 -18.23 11.96 13.06
N ILE A 528 -19.37 12.56 12.74
CA ILE A 528 -19.62 14.00 12.95
C ILE A 528 -19.59 14.37 14.43
N ARG A 529 -20.20 13.55 15.31
CA ARG A 529 -20.37 13.89 16.73
C ARG A 529 -19.21 13.50 17.63
N ARG A 530 -18.48 12.41 17.32
CA ARG A 530 -17.49 11.83 18.26
C ARG A 530 -16.06 11.83 17.77
N LEU A 531 -15.80 11.97 16.47
CA LEU A 531 -14.44 12.12 15.98
C LEU A 531 -14.03 13.61 16.01
N PRO A 532 -12.83 13.94 16.51
CA PRO A 532 -12.31 15.29 16.44
C PRO A 532 -11.93 15.65 15.01
N GLU A 533 -11.91 16.94 14.70
CA GLU A 533 -11.29 17.42 13.46
C GLU A 533 -9.78 17.28 13.58
N SER A 534 -9.14 16.48 12.71
CA SER A 534 -7.70 16.24 12.74
C SER A 534 -6.94 16.97 11.63
N ALA A 535 -7.64 17.63 10.70
CA ALA A 535 -6.99 18.50 9.74
C ALA A 535 -6.29 19.68 10.45
N HIS A 536 -5.03 19.92 10.10
CA HIS A 536 -4.19 21.03 10.59
C HIS A 536 -3.92 21.07 12.10
N ARG A 537 -3.96 19.93 12.80
CA ARG A 537 -3.54 19.84 14.22
C ARG A 537 -2.29 18.97 14.34
N GLU A 538 -1.37 19.35 15.23
CA GLU A 538 -0.20 18.53 15.51
C GLU A 538 -0.59 17.25 16.27
N LEU A 539 0.22 16.19 16.13
CA LEU A 539 -0.05 14.89 16.76
C LEU A 539 -0.08 15.02 18.29
N GLU A 540 0.75 15.93 18.78
CA GLU A 540 0.97 16.31 20.16
C GLU A 540 -0.27 17.02 20.77
N ASP A 541 -1.02 17.78 19.96
CA ASP A 541 -2.29 18.41 20.37
C ASP A 541 -3.42 17.38 20.52
N LEU A 542 -3.38 16.32 19.70
CA LEU A 542 -4.37 15.25 19.72
C LEU A 542 -4.09 14.22 20.82
N ASN A 543 -2.81 14.03 21.16
CA ASN A 543 -2.28 13.13 22.17
C ASN A 543 -1.29 13.87 23.10
N PRO A 544 -1.77 14.65 24.08
CA PRO A 544 -0.90 15.40 25.01
C PRO A 544 0.00 14.51 25.87
N GLU A 545 -0.24 13.19 25.87
CA GLU A 545 0.56 12.17 26.55
C GLU A 545 1.93 11.94 25.88
N ASP A 546 2.07 12.23 24.59
CA ASP A 546 3.33 12.09 23.84
C ASP A 546 4.35 13.19 24.20
N LEU A 547 3.91 14.27 24.87
CA LEU A 547 4.77 15.39 25.30
C LEU A 547 5.53 15.14 26.62
N ASN A 548 5.27 14.04 27.34
CA ASN A 548 5.73 13.88 28.72
C ASN A 548 6.49 12.57 29.02
N PRO A 549 7.72 12.38 28.52
CA PRO A 549 8.55 11.24 28.94
C PRO A 549 9.22 11.41 30.32
N ILE A 550 9.22 12.61 30.92
CA ILE A 550 10.18 12.96 32.01
C ILE A 550 9.56 12.93 33.43
N ARG A 551 8.24 12.89 33.60
CA ARG A 551 7.61 13.05 34.94
C ARG A 551 7.14 11.78 35.66
N LEU A 552 7.44 10.58 35.16
CA LEU A 552 7.03 9.32 35.80
C LEU A 552 8.20 8.55 36.42
N ALA A 553 9.19 9.24 36.99
CA ALA A 553 10.05 8.63 38.01
C ALA A 553 9.43 8.94 39.39
N PRO A 554 8.90 7.94 40.13
CA PRO A 554 8.44 8.17 41.49
C PRO A 554 9.67 8.18 42.42
N GLY A 555 10.00 9.35 42.98
CA GLY A 555 10.99 9.45 44.05
C GLY A 555 11.88 10.68 43.95
N GLY A 556 11.51 11.73 44.68
CA GLY A 556 12.32 12.94 44.81
C GLY A 556 11.56 13.99 45.60
N ALA A 557 11.43 13.78 46.91
CA ALA A 557 10.92 14.78 47.82
C ALA A 557 11.85 16.01 47.78
N ALA A 558 11.39 17.10 47.15
CA ALA A 558 12.02 18.40 47.30
C ALA A 558 11.54 18.99 48.64
N GLY A 559 12.44 19.04 49.61
CA GLY A 559 12.21 19.74 50.88
C GLY A 559 12.02 21.25 50.69
N PRO A 560 11.43 21.94 51.67
CA PRO A 560 11.11 23.36 51.57
C PRO A 560 12.38 24.21 51.65
N VAL A 561 12.55 25.10 50.68
CA VAL A 561 13.59 26.13 50.70
C VAL A 561 13.14 27.24 51.65
N THR A 562 13.80 27.32 52.80
CA THR A 562 13.86 28.51 53.67
C THR A 562 15.08 29.35 53.27
N GLY A 563 14.90 30.68 53.19
CA GLY A 563 15.98 31.66 53.07
C GLY A 563 15.82 32.58 51.89
#